data_AF-A0A832T9P1-F1
#
_entry.id   AF-A0A832T9P1-F1
#
_cell.length_a   1.000
_cell.length_b   1.000
_cell.length_c   1.000
_cell.angle_alpha   90.00
_cell.angle_beta   90.00
_cell.angle_gamma   90.00
#
_symmetry.space_group_name_H-M   'P 1'
#
loop_
_entity.id
_entity.type
_entity.pdbx_description
1 polymer ?
#
loop_
_entity_poly.entity_id
_entity_poly.type
_entity_poly.pdbx_seq_one_letter_code
_entity_poly.pdbx_strand_id
1 'polypeptide(L)' 'MVVLKCPVCNGDVNVPDDALPGEIVEHECGAQLEVYNDHGRLALRLAEQVGEDWGE' A
#
# COMPACT_ATOMS: atom_id res chain seq x y z
N MET A 1 3.45 -10.95 -10.85
CA MET A 1 2.69 -9.98 -10.03
C MET A 1 2.14 -10.77 -8.86
N VAL A 2 2.06 -10.15 -7.69
CA VAL A 2 1.40 -10.73 -6.51
C VAL A 2 0.05 -10.08 -6.30
N VAL A 3 -0.94 -10.87 -5.89
CA VAL A 3 -2.28 -10.37 -5.55
C VAL A 3 -2.38 -10.22 -4.04
N LEU A 4 -2.56 -9.00 -3.58
CA LEU A 4 -2.75 -8.66 -2.18
C LEU A 4 -4.16 -8.13 -1.96
N LYS A 5 -4.59 -8.06 -0.69
CA LYS A 5 -5.90 -7.55 -0.32
C LYS A 5 -5.82 -6.09 0.11
N CYS A 6 -6.69 -5.26 -0.43
CA CYS A 6 -6.88 -3.90 0.04
C CYS A 6 -7.45 -3.95 1.48
N PRO A 7 -6.79 -3.34 2.48
CA PRO A 7 -7.28 -3.35 3.86
C PRO A 7 -8.53 -2.48 4.08
N VAL A 8 -8.93 -1.67 3.09
CA VAL A 8 -10.08 -0.76 3.17
C VAL A 8 -11.36 -1.41 2.65
N CYS A 9 -11.31 -2.01 1.46
CA CYS A 9 -12.49 -2.54 0.77
C CYS A 9 -12.45 -4.06 0.54
N ASN A 10 -11.38 -4.74 0.98
CA ASN A 10 -11.11 -6.16 0.72
C ASN A 10 -11.00 -6.56 -0.77
N GLY A 11 -10.92 -5.58 -1.68
CA GLY A 11 -10.67 -5.79 -3.09
C GLY A 11 -9.26 -6.34 -3.38
N ASP A 12 -9.09 -6.93 -4.55
CA ASP A 12 -7.79 -7.40 -5.03
C ASP A 12 -6.92 -6.24 -5.52
N VAL A 13 -5.63 -6.30 -5.19
CA VAL A 13 -4.62 -5.32 -5.61
C VAL A 13 -3.48 -6.08 -6.30
N ASN A 14 -3.25 -5.77 -7.57
CA ASN A 14 -2.13 -6.32 -8.33
C ASN A 14 -0.87 -5.50 -8.06
N VAL A 15 0.09 -6.11 -7.38
CA VAL A 15 1.38 -5.48 -7.05
C VAL A 15 2.48 -6.14 -7.89
N PRO A 16 3.37 -5.38 -8.55
CA PRO A 16 4.48 -5.98 -9.31
C PRO A 16 5.41 -6.77 -8.38
N ASP A 17 6.05 -7.83 -8.89
CA ASP A 17 6.93 -8.67 -8.05
C ASP A 17 8.22 -7.93 -7.62
N ASP A 18 8.57 -6.87 -8.35
CA ASP A 18 9.72 -6.00 -8.07
C ASP A 18 9.35 -4.80 -7.18
N ALA A 19 8.10 -4.74 -6.67
CA ALA A 19 7.66 -3.69 -5.77
C ALA A 19 8.51 -3.67 -4.49
N LEU A 20 8.99 -2.48 -4.13
CA LEU A 20 9.82 -2.28 -2.95
C LEU A 20 8.98 -1.79 -1.77
N PRO A 21 9.35 -2.14 -0.52
CA PRO A 21 8.74 -1.55 0.66
C PRO A 21 8.83 -0.02 0.63
N GLY A 22 7.73 0.66 0.94
CA GLY A 22 7.57 2.12 0.85
C GLY A 22 6.97 2.61 -0.47
N GLU A 23 6.79 1.73 -1.47
CA GLU A 23 6.10 2.10 -2.71
C GLU A 23 4.60 2.35 -2.46
N ILE A 24 4.06 3.38 -3.10
CA ILE A 24 2.65 3.77 -2.99
C ILE A 24 1.87 3.26 -4.21
N VAL A 25 0.78 2.54 -3.95
CA VAL A 25 -0.14 1.98 -4.95
C VAL A 25 -1.52 2.59 -4.73
N GLU A 26 -2.09 3.18 -5.77
CA GLU A 26 -3.47 3.67 -5.76
C GLU A 26 -4.43 2.53 -6.12
N HIS A 27 -5.48 2.34 -5.32
CA HIS A 27 -6.53 1.35 -5.57
C HIS A 27 -7.80 1.99 -6.14
N GLU A 28 -8.60 1.21 -6.86
CA GLU A 28 -9.88 1.66 -7.45
C GLU A 28 -10.90 2.16 -6.41
N CYS A 29 -10.78 1.75 -5.14
CA CYS A 29 -11.63 2.27 -4.06
C CYS A 29 -11.19 3.67 -3.55
N GLY A 30 -10.16 4.27 -4.15
CA GLY A 30 -9.61 5.58 -3.78
C GLY A 30 -8.63 5.55 -2.62
N ALA A 31 -8.24 4.37 -2.12
CA ALA A 31 -7.23 4.26 -1.08
C ALA A 31 -5.82 4.37 -1.69
N GLN A 32 -4.96 5.16 -1.03
CA GLN A 32 -3.52 5.07 -1.24
C GLN A 32 -2.96 4.02 -0.28
N LEU A 33 -2.28 3.02 -0.85
CA LEU A 33 -1.76 1.87 -0.11
C LEU A 33 -0.25 1.87 -0.20
N GLU A 34 0.42 1.65 0.93
CA GLU A 34 1.87 1.47 0.95
C GLU A 34 2.20 -0.03 0.97
N VAL A 35 3.13 -0.42 0.09
CA VAL A 35 3.75 -1.75 0.11
C VAL A 35 4.70 -1.83 1.31
N TYR A 36 4.55 -2.85 2.13
CA TYR A 36 5.47 -3.11 3.24
C TYR A 36 5.84 -4.58 3.32
N ASN A 37 6.91 -4.87 4.06
CA ASN A 37 7.35 -6.24 4.31
C ASN A 37 6.78 -6.74 5.64
N ASP A 38 5.91 -7.75 5.58
CA ASP A 38 5.44 -8.53 6.73
C ASP A 38 6.18 -9.87 6.78
N HIS A 39 7.14 -9.99 7.69
CA HIS A 39 7.87 -11.24 7.96
C HIS A 39 8.44 -11.94 6.71
N GLY A 40 9.01 -11.15 5.79
CA GLY A 40 9.58 -11.64 4.53
C GLY A 40 8.60 -11.71 3.35
N ARG A 41 7.36 -11.24 3.50
CA ARG A 41 6.33 -11.23 2.45
C ARG A 41 5.82 -9.82 2.19
N LEU A 42 5.48 -9.53 0.94
CA LEU A 42 4.83 -8.26 0.60
C LEU A 42 3.40 -8.22 1.16
N ALA A 43 3.03 -7.08 1.73
CA ALA A 43 1.71 -6.79 2.27
C ALA A 43 1.35 -5.32 1.99
N LEU A 44 0.07 -4.95 2.18
CA LEU A 44 -0.44 -3.60 1.94
C LEU A 44 -1.02 -3.01 3.23
N ARG A 45 -0.65 -1.77 3.53
CA ARG A 45 -1.26 -0.95 4.58
C ARG A 45 -1.77 0.36 3.99
N LEU A 46 -2.65 1.07 4.68
CA LEU A 46 -2.99 2.44 4.30
C LEU A 46 -1.71 3.27 4.29
N ALA A 47 -1.44 3.95 3.19
CA ALA A 47 -0.37 4.93 3.14
C ALA A 47 -0.69 6.03 4.16
N GLU A 48 0.29 6.39 4.97
CA GLU A 48 0.15 7.55 5.83
C GLU A 48 -0.03 8.76 4.90
N GLN A 49 -1.15 9.48 5.03
CA GLN A 49 -1.17 10.85 4.58
C GLN A 49 -0.16 11.55 5.45
N VAL A 50 1.03 11.72 4.90
CA VAL A 50 2.05 12.63 5.40
C VAL A 50 1.30 13.86 5.90
N GLY A 51 1.21 13.96 7.23
CA GLY A 51 0.27 14.82 7.91
C GLY A 51 0.44 16.25 7.43
N GLU A 52 -0.65 17.01 7.49
CA GLU A 52 -0.67 18.46 7.34
C GLU A 52 0.10 19.15 8.48
N ASP A 53 1.35 18.75 8.70
CA ASP A 53 2.26 19.19 9.76
C ASP A 53 3.70 19.26 9.21
N TRP A 54 3.86 19.56 7.92
CA TRP A 54 5.12 20.15 7.44
C TRP A 54 5.08 21.65 7.74
N GLY A 55 5.14 22.00 9.02
CA GLY A 55 4.98 23.40 9.41
C GLY A 55 4.91 23.63 10.91
N GLU A 56 6.01 23.35 11.61
CA GLU A 56 6.46 24.22 12.70
C GLU A 56 7.91 24.66 12.47
#